data_AF-A0A0F8XLH4-F1
#
_entry.id   AF-A0A0F8XLH4-F1
#
_cell.length_a   1.000
_cell.length_b   1.000
_cell.length_c   1.000
_cell.angle_alpha   90.00
_cell.angle_beta   90.00
_cell.angle_gamma   90.00
#
_symmetry.space_group_name_H-M   'P 1'
#
loop_
_entity.id
_entity.type
_entity.pdbx_description
1 polymer ?
#
loop_
_entity_poly.entity_id
_entity_poly.type
_entity_poly.pdbx_seq_one_letter_code
_entity_poly.pdbx_strand_id
1 'polypeptide(L)'
;MPSTINRLLDKAVAGERLDSRQGLQLLESNDLAALGRAADAVTRRLHPEAYRTFNIDRNINYTNICTSGCRFCAFSRPPGDAEGYVIDRDQLYQKIQAALDLDGDHPEARRLSGYLRADGKWLEAPEALQLAEARLQAGKVDSVLKDLLPALAKHYCPPVHTVKQ
;
A
#
# COMPACT_ATOMS: atom_id res chain seq x y z
N MET A 1 9.26 -29.87 31.18
CA MET A 1 9.30 -30.11 29.72
C MET A 1 8.77 -28.87 29.03
N PRO A 2 9.50 -28.23 28.10
CA PRO A 2 8.97 -27.10 27.34
C PRO A 2 7.72 -27.56 26.57
N SER A 3 6.67 -26.75 26.64
CA SER A 3 5.47 -26.96 25.83
C SER A 3 5.88 -27.09 24.35
N THR A 4 5.09 -27.81 23.55
CA THR A 4 5.32 -27.89 22.09
C THR A 4 5.43 -26.50 21.48
N ILE A 5 4.68 -25.52 22.01
CA ILE A 5 4.74 -24.11 21.62
C ILE A 5 6.11 -23.49 21.92
N ASN A 6 6.69 -23.67 23.10
CA ASN A 6 8.00 -23.08 23.42
C ASN A 6 9.08 -23.54 22.45
N ARG A 7 9.07 -24.82 22.03
CA ARG A 7 10.00 -25.33 21.01
C ARG A 7 9.83 -24.65 19.65
N LEU A 8 8.60 -24.32 19.26
CA LEU A 8 8.34 -23.58 18.02
C LEU A 8 8.79 -22.12 18.12
N LEU A 9 8.62 -21.50 19.29
CA LEU A 9 9.10 -20.14 19.54
C LEU A 9 10.63 -20.08 19.50
N ASP A 10 11.31 -21.02 20.15
CA ASP A 10 12.77 -21.12 20.14
C ASP A 10 13.30 -21.28 18.71
N LYS A 11 12.66 -22.15 17.92
CA LYS A 11 12.96 -22.33 16.49
C LYS A 11 12.82 -21.02 15.70
N ALA A 12 11.73 -20.28 15.91
CA ALA A 12 11.51 -18.99 15.25
C ALA A 12 12.56 -17.93 15.64
N VAL A 13 12.90 -17.87 16.93
CA VAL A 13 13.94 -16.96 17.47
C VAL A 13 15.30 -17.26 16.85
N ALA A 14 15.64 -18.55 16.70
CA ALA A 14 16.85 -19.02 16.02
C ALA A 14 16.89 -18.69 14.52
N GLY A 15 15.80 -18.19 13.93
CA GLY A 15 15.73 -17.81 12.52
C GLY A 15 15.43 -18.97 11.58
N GLU A 16 15.02 -20.12 12.13
CA GLU A 16 14.58 -21.24 11.33
C GLU A 16 13.16 -21.04 10.79
N ARG A 17 12.93 -21.48 9.55
CA ARG A 17 11.61 -21.37 8.91
C ARG A 17 10.60 -22.29 9.58
N LEU A 18 9.45 -21.72 9.96
CA LEU A 18 8.27 -22.47 10.36
C LEU A 18 7.49 -22.93 9.13
N ASP A 19 6.95 -24.14 9.18
CA ASP A 19 5.99 -24.61 8.18
C ASP A 19 4.55 -24.16 8.54
N SER A 20 3.60 -24.35 7.61
CA SER A 20 2.21 -23.91 7.80
C SER A 20 1.52 -24.58 9.00
N ARG A 21 1.87 -25.84 9.32
CA ARG A 21 1.29 -26.56 10.47
C ARG A 21 1.81 -25.99 11.78
N GLN A 22 3.10 -25.68 11.84
CA GLN A 22 3.73 -25.00 12.97
C GLN A 22 3.15 -23.59 13.17
N GLY A 23 2.91 -22.86 12.07
CA GLY A 23 2.24 -21.56 12.11
C GLY A 23 0.83 -21.63 12.70
N LEU A 24 0.02 -22.62 12.29
CA LEU A 24 -1.32 -22.85 12.86
C LEU A 24 -1.26 -23.11 14.36
N GLN A 25 -0.32 -23.93 14.83
CA GLN A 25 -0.16 -24.21 16.27
C GLN A 25 0.17 -22.94 17.08
N LEU A 26 0.93 -22.01 16.51
CA LEU A 26 1.21 -20.73 17.16
C LEU A 26 -0.02 -19.82 17.18
N LEU A 27 -0.83 -19.80 16.10
CA LEU A 27 -2.08 -19.04 16.04
C LEU A 27 -3.12 -19.52 17.06
N GLU A 28 -3.15 -20.83 17.36
CA GLU A 28 -4.05 -21.43 18.35
C GLU A 28 -3.55 -21.29 19.81
N SER A 29 -2.35 -20.74 20.01
CA SER A 29 -1.76 -20.58 21.34
C SER A 29 -2.38 -19.41 22.11
N ASN A 30 -2.70 -19.63 23.38
CA ASN A 30 -3.24 -18.60 24.27
C ASN A 30 -2.15 -17.85 25.08
N ASP A 31 -0.88 -18.22 24.92
CA ASP A 31 0.24 -17.56 25.62
C ASP A 31 0.75 -16.35 24.81
N LEU A 32 -0.03 -15.27 24.86
CA LEU A 32 0.30 -14.01 24.17
C LEU A 32 1.64 -13.44 24.62
N ALA A 33 2.00 -13.60 25.90
CA ALA A 33 3.24 -13.07 26.44
C ALA A 33 4.47 -13.80 25.87
N ALA A 34 4.40 -15.12 25.75
CA ALA A 34 5.47 -15.89 25.09
C ALA A 34 5.58 -15.56 23.60
N LEU A 35 4.45 -15.44 22.89
CA LEU A 35 4.42 -15.02 21.48
C LEU A 35 5.05 -13.63 21.29
N GLY A 36 4.66 -12.66 22.12
CA GLY A 36 5.19 -11.30 22.06
C GLY A 36 6.70 -11.23 22.32
N ARG A 37 7.22 -11.98 23.30
CA ARG A 37 8.66 -12.05 23.57
C ARG A 37 9.45 -12.65 22.41
N ALA A 38 8.95 -13.74 21.82
CA ALA A 38 9.59 -14.37 20.67
C ALA A 38 9.58 -13.45 19.45
N ALA A 39 8.45 -12.78 19.19
CA ALA A 39 8.32 -11.80 18.11
C ALA A 39 9.30 -10.62 18.30
N ASP A 40 9.38 -10.03 19.50
CA ASP A 40 10.32 -8.95 19.81
C ASP A 40 11.78 -9.39 19.62
N ALA A 41 12.14 -10.61 20.07
CA ALA A 41 13.48 -11.16 19.86
C ALA A 41 13.83 -11.31 18.38
N VAL A 42 12.89 -11.78 17.55
CA VAL A 42 13.06 -11.85 16.09
C VAL A 42 13.18 -10.44 15.49
N THR A 43 12.33 -9.50 15.90
CA THR A 43 12.39 -8.11 15.42
C THR A 43 13.72 -7.47 15.78
N ARG A 44 14.25 -7.63 17.00
CA ARG A 44 15.57 -7.10 17.40
C ARG A 44 16.73 -7.76 16.66
N ARG A 45 16.62 -9.04 16.31
CA ARG A 45 17.63 -9.73 15.50
C ARG A 45 17.68 -9.19 14.07
N LEU A 46 16.52 -8.87 13.47
CA LEU A 46 16.41 -8.37 12.09
C LEU A 46 16.58 -6.84 11.98
N HIS A 47 16.17 -6.11 13.02
CA HIS A 47 16.16 -4.65 13.13
C HIS A 47 16.75 -4.26 14.50
N PRO A 48 18.08 -4.33 14.64
CA PRO A 48 18.78 -4.13 15.92
C PRO A 48 18.78 -2.68 16.40
N GLU A 49 18.35 -1.74 15.58
CA GLU A 49 18.34 -0.32 15.89
C GLU A 49 17.45 -0.04 17.11
N ALA A 50 17.85 0.96 17.90
CA ALA A 50 17.09 1.40 19.07
C ALA A 50 15.81 2.19 18.71
N TYR A 51 15.61 2.50 17.43
CA TYR A 51 14.43 3.19 16.91
C TYR A 51 13.59 2.26 16.02
N ARG A 52 12.34 2.66 15.82
CA ARG A 52 11.47 2.08 14.79
C ARG A 52 11.08 3.18 13.83
N THR A 53 11.13 2.88 12.55
CA THR A 53 10.73 3.82 11.52
C THR A 53 9.21 3.80 11.40
N PHE A 54 8.66 4.91 10.90
CA PHE A 54 7.28 5.02 10.50
C PHE A 54 7.25 5.70 9.13
N ASN A 55 6.18 5.49 8.39
CA ASN A 55 5.96 6.15 7.12
C ASN A 55 4.76 7.10 7.23
N ILE A 56 4.91 8.32 6.70
CA ILE A 56 3.81 9.27 6.57
C ILE A 56 3.23 9.09 5.16
N ASP A 57 2.17 8.30 5.06
CA ASP A 57 1.44 8.08 3.80
C ASP A 57 0.17 8.93 3.73
N ARG A 58 -0.19 9.36 2.52
CA ARG A 58 -1.40 10.15 2.25
C ARG A 58 -2.20 9.46 1.16
N ASN A 59 -3.28 8.81 1.57
CA ASN A 59 -4.24 8.20 0.65
C ASN A 59 -5.16 9.26 0.05
N ILE A 60 -4.98 9.57 -1.23
CA ILE A 60 -5.88 10.46 -1.97
C ILE A 60 -6.99 9.64 -2.61
N ASN A 61 -8.14 9.58 -1.95
CA ASN A 61 -9.33 8.94 -2.50
C ASN A 61 -10.05 9.87 -3.46
N TYR A 62 -9.93 9.63 -4.76
CA TYR A 62 -10.59 10.44 -5.77
C TYR A 62 -11.97 9.92 -6.16
N THR A 63 -12.31 8.70 -5.77
CA THR A 63 -13.66 8.14 -5.84
C THR A 63 -13.81 7.06 -4.79
N ASN A 64 -15.05 6.86 -4.33
CA ASN A 64 -15.43 5.69 -3.54
C ASN A 64 -16.31 4.71 -4.34
N ILE A 65 -16.56 4.98 -5.62
CA ILE A 65 -17.38 4.13 -6.49
C ILE A 65 -16.58 2.88 -6.86
N CYS A 66 -17.14 1.70 -6.63
CA CYS A 66 -16.48 0.42 -6.82
C CYS A 66 -17.46 -0.67 -7.26
N THR A 67 -17.04 -1.54 -8.18
CA THR A 67 -17.84 -2.65 -8.71
C THR A 67 -17.54 -3.99 -8.04
N SER A 68 -16.45 -4.09 -7.25
CA SER A 68 -16.05 -5.35 -6.61
C SER A 68 -17.00 -5.80 -5.50
N GLY A 69 -17.66 -4.87 -4.80
CA GLY A 69 -18.68 -5.19 -3.78
C GLY A 69 -18.14 -5.95 -2.57
N CYS A 70 -16.91 -5.69 -2.14
CA CYS A 70 -16.29 -6.37 -1.00
C CYS A 70 -17.11 -6.15 0.29
N ARG A 71 -17.59 -7.23 0.91
CA ARG A 71 -18.44 -7.18 2.13
C ARG A 71 -17.79 -6.52 3.34
N PHE A 72 -16.46 -6.45 3.37
CA PHE A 72 -15.67 -5.84 4.44
C PHE A 72 -15.26 -4.40 4.15
N CYS A 73 -15.49 -3.88 2.93
CA CYS A 73 -15.06 -2.54 2.55
C CYS A 73 -16.12 -1.52 2.94
N ALA A 74 -15.90 -0.80 4.04
CA ALA A 74 -16.78 0.28 4.47
C ALA A 74 -16.78 1.48 3.49
N PHE A 75 -15.70 1.61 2.70
CA PHE A 75 -15.49 2.76 1.81
C PHE A 75 -16.23 2.63 0.48
N SER A 76 -16.41 1.42 -0.05
CA SER A 76 -16.96 1.23 -1.39
C SER A 76 -18.44 1.61 -1.48
N ARG A 77 -18.83 2.23 -2.59
CA ARG A 77 -20.21 2.46 -3.00
C ARG A 77 -20.47 1.91 -4.41
N PRO A 78 -21.61 1.26 -4.68
CA PRO A 78 -21.94 0.82 -6.02
C PRO A 78 -22.16 2.01 -6.96
N PRO A 79 -22.03 1.83 -8.29
CA PRO A 79 -22.36 2.87 -9.25
C PRO A 79 -23.80 3.37 -9.09
N GLY A 80 -23.98 4.69 -8.96
CA GLY A 80 -25.30 5.32 -8.78
C GLY A 80 -25.78 5.42 -7.33
N ASP A 81 -24.99 4.96 -6.36
CA ASP A 81 -25.27 5.18 -4.95
C ASP A 81 -25.25 6.68 -4.60
N ALA A 82 -26.17 7.12 -3.75
CA ALA A 82 -26.30 8.52 -3.35
C ALA A 82 -25.09 9.04 -2.56
N GLU A 83 -24.35 8.16 -1.88
CA GLU A 83 -23.10 8.48 -1.19
C GLU A 83 -21.85 8.29 -2.08
N GLY A 84 -22.05 7.88 -3.33
CA GLY A 84 -21.01 7.72 -4.33
C GLY A 84 -20.49 9.07 -4.83
N TYR A 85 -19.16 9.22 -4.93
CA TYR A 85 -18.55 10.44 -5.44
C TYR A 85 -17.37 10.14 -6.37
N VAL A 86 -17.11 11.11 -7.24
CA VAL A 86 -15.84 11.29 -7.96
C VAL A 86 -15.46 12.75 -7.78
N ILE A 87 -14.30 13.01 -7.20
CA ILE A 87 -13.82 14.40 -7.07
C ILE A 87 -13.40 14.92 -8.43
N ASP A 88 -13.52 16.23 -8.63
CA ASP A 88 -13.03 16.87 -9.84
C ASP A 88 -11.49 16.97 -9.84
N ARG A 89 -10.95 17.39 -10.99
CA ARG A 89 -9.50 17.44 -11.21
C ARG A 89 -8.83 18.50 -10.35
N ASP A 90 -9.49 19.64 -10.13
CA ASP A 90 -8.92 20.74 -9.34
C ASP A 90 -8.82 20.33 -7.87
N GLN A 91 -9.85 19.67 -7.33
CA GLN A 91 -9.83 19.07 -5.99
C GLN A 91 -8.75 17.99 -5.86
N LEU A 92 -8.57 17.15 -6.89
CA LEU A 92 -7.48 16.17 -6.91
C LEU A 92 -6.11 16.86 -6.87
N TYR A 93 -5.89 17.89 -7.69
CA TYR A 93 -4.63 18.63 -7.72
C TYR A 93 -4.36 19.37 -6.41
N GLN A 94 -5.36 19.96 -5.78
CA GLN A 94 -5.22 20.56 -4.45
C GLN A 94 -4.80 19.54 -3.40
N LYS A 95 -5.37 18.33 -3.43
CA LYS A 95 -5.00 17.24 -2.51
C LYS A 95 -3.58 16.73 -2.76
N ILE A 96 -3.15 16.67 -4.03
CA ILE A 96 -1.77 16.32 -4.40
C ILE A 96 -0.83 17.40 -3.91
N GLN A 97 -1.10 18.68 -4.19
CA GLN A 97 -0.27 19.79 -3.76
C GLN A 97 -0.14 19.82 -2.23
N ALA A 98 -1.25 19.67 -1.50
CA ALA A 98 -1.22 19.56 -0.04
C ALA A 98 -0.38 18.37 0.46
N ALA A 99 -0.28 17.27 -0.30
CA ALA A 99 0.60 16.16 0.03
C ALA A 99 2.07 16.41 -0.32
N LEU A 100 2.35 17.27 -1.31
CA LEU A 100 3.69 17.73 -1.65
C LEU A 100 4.21 18.75 -0.63
N ASP A 101 3.33 19.65 -0.17
CA ASP A 101 3.62 20.72 0.80
C ASP A 101 3.87 20.19 2.22
N LEU A 102 3.47 18.95 2.51
CA LEU A 102 3.84 18.27 3.75
C LEU A 102 5.34 17.94 3.67
N ASP A 103 6.15 18.66 4.46
CA ASP A 103 7.54 18.33 4.74
C ASP A 103 7.61 16.92 5.34
N GLY A 104 8.06 15.97 4.55
CA GLY A 104 8.28 14.59 4.96
C GLY A 104 9.47 14.05 4.20
N ASP A 105 10.42 13.46 4.93
CA ASP A 105 11.73 13.01 4.44
C ASP A 105 11.69 11.90 3.36
N HIS A 106 10.51 11.52 2.87
CA HIS A 106 10.31 10.43 1.91
C HIS A 106 9.27 10.79 0.83
N PRO A 107 9.68 11.49 -0.26
CA PRO A 107 8.84 11.76 -1.43
C PRO A 107 8.24 10.50 -2.07
N GLU A 108 8.89 9.35 -1.85
CA GLU A 108 8.55 8.01 -2.35
C GLU A 108 7.40 7.32 -1.58
N ALA A 109 6.93 7.91 -0.48
CA ALA A 109 5.82 7.39 0.33
C ALA A 109 4.42 7.76 -0.16
N ARG A 110 4.30 8.54 -1.24
CA ARG A 110 3.03 9.15 -1.69
C ARG A 110 2.26 8.19 -2.60
N ARG A 111 1.18 7.56 -2.11
CA ARG A 111 0.33 6.66 -2.92
C ARG A 111 -0.98 7.29 -3.36
N LEU A 112 -1.19 7.37 -4.68
CA LEU A 112 -2.53 7.59 -5.25
C LEU A 112 -3.32 6.28 -5.18
N SER A 113 -4.55 6.35 -4.64
CA SER A 113 -5.42 5.18 -4.49
C SER A 113 -6.74 5.40 -5.23
N GLY A 114 -7.05 4.54 -6.20
CA GLY A 114 -8.34 4.46 -6.91
C GLY A 114 -8.22 3.97 -8.36
N TYR A 115 -9.34 3.97 -9.10
CA TYR A 115 -9.43 3.53 -10.52
C TYR A 115 -9.76 4.70 -11.48
N LEU A 116 -8.89 5.02 -12.45
CA LEU A 116 -9.08 6.17 -13.37
C LEU A 116 -9.98 5.74 -14.54
N ARG A 117 -11.02 6.53 -14.87
CA ARG A 117 -11.91 6.27 -16.00
C ARG A 117 -11.80 7.39 -17.03
N ALA A 118 -11.55 7.06 -18.29
CA ALA A 118 -11.57 8.00 -19.41
C ALA A 118 -12.44 7.44 -20.55
N ASP A 119 -13.27 8.29 -21.15
CA ASP A 119 -14.11 7.94 -22.30
C ASP A 119 -14.93 6.64 -22.12
N GLY A 120 -15.45 6.47 -20.92
CA GLY A 120 -16.29 5.32 -20.57
C GLY A 120 -15.52 4.04 -20.21
N LYS A 121 -14.18 4.01 -20.29
CA LYS A 121 -13.35 2.83 -19.99
C LYS A 121 -12.45 3.03 -18.77
N TRP A 122 -12.26 1.96 -18.02
CA TRP A 122 -11.29 1.89 -16.92
C TRP A 122 -9.89 1.78 -17.50
N LEU A 123 -8.97 2.57 -16.97
CA LEU A 123 -7.57 2.55 -17.39
C LEU A 123 -6.74 1.83 -16.34
N GLU A 124 -5.96 0.85 -16.79
CA GLU A 124 -4.92 0.24 -15.97
C GLU A 124 -3.80 1.25 -15.71
N ALA A 125 -3.00 1.05 -14.66
CA ALA A 125 -1.96 2.00 -14.26
C ALA A 125 -1.04 2.46 -15.42
N PRO A 126 -0.58 1.56 -16.34
CA PRO A 126 0.23 1.97 -17.49
C PRO A 126 -0.52 2.88 -18.49
N GLU A 127 -1.81 2.63 -18.71
CA GLU A 127 -2.64 3.41 -19.64
C GLU A 127 -3.03 4.76 -19.05
N ALA A 128 -3.25 4.81 -17.74
CA ALA A 128 -3.45 6.06 -17.00
C ALA A 128 -2.20 6.95 -17.06
N LEU A 129 -1.00 6.36 -16.96
CA LEU A 129 0.28 7.04 -17.14
C LEU A 129 0.46 7.56 -18.58
N GLN A 130 0.23 6.74 -19.61
CA GLN A 130 0.33 7.17 -21.01
C GLN A 130 -0.67 8.27 -21.36
N LEU A 131 -1.90 8.21 -20.84
CA LEU A 131 -2.88 9.27 -21.04
C LEU A 131 -2.47 10.56 -20.34
N ALA A 132 -1.84 10.46 -19.17
CA ALA A 132 -1.26 11.61 -18.50
C ALA A 132 -0.11 12.22 -19.32
N GLU A 133 0.78 11.39 -19.88
CA GLU A 133 1.90 11.79 -20.75
C GLU A 133 1.44 12.44 -22.07
N ALA A 134 0.40 11.90 -22.72
CA ALA A 134 -0.15 12.48 -23.94
C ALA A 134 -0.82 13.85 -23.68
N ARG A 135 -1.45 14.00 -22.51
CA ARG A 135 -2.06 15.28 -22.09
C ARG A 135 -1.03 16.30 -21.60
N LEU A 136 0.11 15.82 -21.11
CA LEU A 136 1.30 16.62 -20.83
C LEU A 136 1.88 17.22 -22.11
N GLN A 137 2.07 16.40 -23.15
CA GLN A 137 2.57 16.87 -24.46
C GLN A 137 1.64 17.89 -25.13
N ALA A 138 0.35 17.88 -24.77
CA ALA A 138 -0.65 18.85 -25.22
C ALA A 138 -0.64 20.18 -24.43
N GLY A 139 0.35 20.43 -23.57
CA GLY A 139 0.58 21.71 -22.90
C GLY A 139 -0.43 22.07 -21.81
N LYS A 140 -1.06 21.08 -21.17
CA LYS A 140 -2.12 21.31 -20.17
C LYS A 140 -1.68 21.22 -18.71
N VAL A 141 -0.43 20.85 -18.41
CA VAL A 141 -0.04 20.34 -17.05
C VAL A 141 1.43 20.61 -16.68
N ASP A 142 1.98 21.78 -16.98
CA ASP A 142 3.44 21.97 -16.92
C ASP A 142 4.06 22.09 -15.51
N SER A 143 3.30 22.45 -14.46
CA SER A 143 3.89 22.65 -13.13
C SER A 143 3.82 21.44 -12.20
N VAL A 144 2.75 20.64 -12.25
CA VAL A 144 2.48 19.61 -11.23
C VAL A 144 3.27 18.30 -11.46
N LEU A 145 3.66 18.00 -12.71
CA LEU A 145 4.24 16.71 -13.07
C LEU A 145 5.77 16.72 -13.24
N LYS A 146 6.39 17.90 -13.25
CA LYS A 146 7.86 18.04 -13.35
C LYS A 146 8.59 17.44 -12.13
N ASP A 147 7.91 17.45 -10.98
CA ASP A 147 8.44 16.91 -9.72
C ASP A 147 7.96 15.48 -9.43
N LEU A 148 6.79 15.09 -9.95
CA LEU A 148 6.13 13.81 -9.65
C LEU A 148 6.60 12.65 -10.54
N LEU A 149 6.90 12.91 -11.81
CA LEU A 149 7.34 11.89 -12.77
C LEU A 149 8.73 11.30 -12.46
N PRO A 150 9.75 12.08 -12.08
CA PRO A 150 11.05 11.52 -11.68
C PRO A 150 10.93 10.62 -10.43
N ALA A 151 10.05 10.96 -9.49
CA ALA A 151 9.79 10.17 -8.28
C ALA A 151 9.10 8.83 -8.60
N LEU A 152 8.17 8.82 -9.56
CA LEU A 152 7.51 7.59 -10.02
C LEU A 152 8.43 6.70 -10.86
N ALA A 153 9.29 7.29 -11.70
CA ALA A 153 10.22 6.55 -12.56
C ALA A 153 11.37 5.87 -11.77
N LYS A 154 11.80 6.46 -10.65
CA LYS A 154 12.92 5.93 -9.84
C LYS A 154 12.52 4.76 -8.94
N HIS A 155 11.22 4.61 -8.63
CA HIS A 155 10.70 3.59 -7.70
C HIS A 155 9.68 2.63 -8.33
N TYR A 156 9.57 2.60 -9.66
CA TYR A 156 8.81 1.57 -10.36
C TYR A 156 9.49 0.20 -10.19
N CYS A 157 8.93 -0.62 -9.30
CA CYS A 157 9.26 -2.03 -9.22
C CYS A 157 8.52 -2.74 -10.38
N PRO A 158 9.22 -3.33 -11.36
CA PRO A 158 8.55 -4.10 -12.40
C PRO A 158 7.77 -5.25 -11.76
N PRO A 159 6.64 -5.68 -12.35
CA PRO A 159 5.83 -6.75 -11.79
C PRO A 159 6.68 -8.00 -11.54
N VAL A 160 6.72 -8.44 -10.29
CA VAL A 160 7.34 -9.70 -9.87
C VAL A 160 6.53 -10.82 -10.54
N HIS A 161 7.11 -11.37 -11.60
CA HIS A 161 6.71 -12.59 -12.30
C HIS A 161 5.25 -12.65 -12.77
N THR A 162 5.07 -12.54 -14.09
CA THR A 162 3.98 -13.23 -14.78
C THR A 162 3.96 -14.70 -14.35
N VAL A 163 2.98 -15.09 -13.56
CA VAL A 163 2.53 -16.48 -13.49
C VAL A 163 2.05 -16.81 -14.89
N LYS A 164 2.88 -17.53 -15.65
CA LYS A 164 2.45 -18.15 -16.89
C LYS A 164 1.33 -19.13 -16.52
N GLN A 165 0.19 -18.97 -17.19
CA GLN A 165 -0.87 -19.96 -17.22
C GLN A 165 -0.32 -21.31 -17.70
#